data_AF-A0A060BWU1-F1
#
_entry.id   AF-A0A060BWU1-F1
#
_cell.length_a   1.000
_cell.length_b   1.000
_cell.length_c   1.000
_cell.angle_alpha   90.00
_cell.angle_beta   90.00
_cell.angle_gamma   90.00
#
_symmetry.space_group_name_H-M   'P 1'
#
loop_
_entity.id
_entity.type
_entity.pdbx_description
1 polymer ?
#
loop_
_entity_poly.entity_id
_entity_poly.type
_entity_poly.pdbx_seq_one_letter_code
_entity_poly.pdbx_strand_id
1 'polypeptide(L)'
;MDGTEPTASSPVYNGVLKVKNNARLSAVAVRPSGNSKLISENIVFSKSSMKPITANQPINEQYKFKGVTTLVDGLKGNTSYRSGRWIAFCGNDMDMTIDLGESTDISSVAISHV
;
A
#
# COMPACT_ATOMS: atom_id res chain seq x y z
N MET A 1 15.68 4.13 -2.51
CA MET A 1 14.24 3.87 -2.84
C MET A 1 13.99 4.23 -4.30
N ASP A 2 14.91 3.86 -5.16
CA ASP A 2 14.96 4.19 -6.60
C ASP A 2 14.75 2.93 -7.46
N GLY A 3 14.54 1.78 -6.82
CA GLY A 3 14.39 0.49 -7.49
C GLY A 3 15.69 -0.23 -7.86
N THR A 4 16.85 0.35 -7.54
CA THR A 4 18.15 -0.34 -7.72
C THR A 4 18.33 -1.48 -6.73
N GLU A 5 19.15 -2.48 -7.09
CA GLU A 5 19.45 -3.59 -6.19
C GLU A 5 20.36 -3.10 -5.04
N PRO A 6 19.96 -3.30 -3.77
CA PRO A 6 20.74 -2.83 -2.64
C PRO A 6 22.04 -3.62 -2.49
N THR A 7 23.13 -2.92 -2.22
CA THR A 7 24.46 -3.47 -1.97
C THR A 7 24.95 -3.10 -0.58
N ALA A 8 26.14 -3.58 -0.18
CA ALA A 8 26.78 -3.16 1.08
C ALA A 8 27.06 -1.65 1.15
N SER A 9 27.12 -0.95 0.01
CA SER A 9 27.31 0.50 -0.07
C SER A 9 25.99 1.27 -0.05
N SER A 10 24.84 0.60 -0.08
CA SER A 10 23.53 1.25 0.00
C SER A 10 23.26 1.80 1.41
N PRO A 11 22.37 2.80 1.55
CA PRO A 11 22.03 3.36 2.86
C PRO A 11 21.56 2.29 3.86
N VAL A 12 22.18 2.27 5.04
CA VAL A 12 21.84 1.33 6.11
C VAL A 12 20.53 1.75 6.77
N TYR A 13 19.63 0.79 6.96
CA TYR A 13 18.41 0.98 7.73
C TYR A 13 18.72 1.26 9.20
N ASN A 14 18.30 2.42 9.71
CA ASN A 14 18.55 2.86 11.09
C ASN A 14 17.29 3.29 11.85
N GLY A 15 16.10 3.02 11.31
CA GLY A 15 14.84 3.43 11.92
C GLY A 15 13.70 3.55 10.92
N VAL A 16 12.64 4.28 11.28
CA VAL A 16 11.42 4.38 10.47
C VAL A 16 11.69 5.07 9.13
N LEU A 17 11.36 4.37 8.05
CA LEU A 17 11.40 4.91 6.70
C LEU A 17 10.14 5.74 6.41
N LYS A 18 10.30 7.06 6.26
CA LYS A 18 9.21 7.96 5.89
C LYS A 18 9.09 8.04 4.36
N VAL A 19 8.06 7.41 3.81
CA VAL A 19 7.75 7.46 2.37
C VAL A 19 6.67 8.52 2.14
N LYS A 20 6.96 9.50 1.27
CA LYS A 20 6.05 10.62 0.98
C LYS A 20 5.53 10.65 -0.45
N ASN A 21 6.16 9.89 -1.35
CA ASN A 21 5.89 9.87 -2.78
C ASN A 21 5.99 8.43 -3.29
N ASN A 22 5.70 8.22 -4.58
CA ASN A 22 5.94 6.95 -5.26
C ASN A 22 7.37 6.47 -4.99
N ALA A 23 7.49 5.20 -4.62
CA ALA A 23 8.77 4.62 -4.29
C ALA A 23 8.78 3.12 -4.61
N ARG A 24 9.93 2.65 -5.07
CA ARG A 24 10.25 1.23 -5.07
C ARG A 24 11.24 0.97 -3.94
N LEU A 25 10.74 0.33 -2.89
CA LEU A 25 11.57 -0.10 -1.77
C LEU A 25 12.19 -1.44 -2.15
N SER A 26 13.50 -1.55 -1.96
CA SER A 26 14.26 -2.78 -2.13
C SER A 26 15.22 -2.89 -0.94
N ALA A 27 15.26 -4.05 -0.28
CA ALA A 27 16.08 -4.26 0.91
C ALA A 27 16.66 -5.68 0.95
N VAL A 28 17.87 -5.78 1.48
CA VAL A 28 18.58 -7.05 1.70
C VAL A 28 19.32 -7.00 3.04
N ALA A 29 19.40 -8.13 3.73
CA ALA A 29 20.30 -8.27 4.87
C ALA A 29 21.66 -8.77 4.36
N VAL A 30 22.71 -7.98 4.56
CA VAL A 30 24.09 -8.32 4.18
C VAL A 30 24.75 -9.05 5.34
N ARG A 31 25.29 -10.25 5.08
CA ARG A 31 26.00 -11.07 6.07
C ARG A 31 27.23 -11.72 5.44
N PRO A 32 28.28 -12.07 6.23
CA PRO A 32 29.44 -12.77 5.70
C PRO A 32 29.10 -14.12 5.04
N SER A 33 28.06 -14.81 5.52
CA SER A 33 27.57 -16.07 4.96
C SER A 33 26.79 -15.93 3.65
N GLY A 34 26.61 -14.70 3.15
CA GLY A 34 25.79 -14.36 2.01
C GLY A 34 24.57 -13.51 2.36
N ASN A 35 24.03 -12.87 1.33
CA ASN A 35 22.88 -11.97 1.43
C ASN A 35 21.57 -12.75 1.63
N SER A 36 20.58 -12.12 2.27
CA SER A 36 19.21 -12.64 2.30
C SER A 36 18.56 -12.61 0.90
N LYS A 37 17.36 -13.18 0.78
CA LYS A 37 16.49 -12.88 -0.36
C LYS A 37 16.22 -11.37 -0.41
N LEU A 38 16.15 -10.83 -1.63
CA LEU A 38 15.71 -9.47 -1.88
C LEU A 38 14.24 -9.34 -1.50
N ILE A 39 13.93 -8.33 -0.69
CA ILE A 39 12.55 -7.91 -0.42
C ILE A 39 12.31 -6.65 -1.24
N SER A 40 11.19 -6.61 -1.95
CA SER A 40 10.79 -5.42 -2.72
C SER A 40 9.31 -5.11 -2.53
N GLU A 41 8.99 -3.82 -2.44
CA GLU A 41 7.64 -3.31 -2.32
C GLU A 41 7.47 -2.07 -3.23
N ASN A 42 6.42 -2.08 -4.05
CA ASN A 42 6.05 -0.92 -4.85
C ASN A 42 5.00 -0.11 -4.09
N ILE A 43 5.33 1.14 -3.81
CA ILE A 43 4.48 2.08 -3.11
C ILE A 43 4.02 3.13 -4.11
N VAL A 44 2.71 3.23 -4.30
CA VAL A 44 2.06 4.12 -5.25
C VAL A 44 1.19 5.10 -4.49
N PHE A 45 1.64 6.35 -4.44
CA PHE A 45 0.93 7.48 -3.88
C PHE A 45 0.03 8.14 -4.92
N SER A 46 -1.14 8.58 -4.45
CA SER A 46 -2.05 9.48 -5.16
C SER A 46 -2.56 10.55 -4.18
N LYS A 47 -3.45 11.43 -4.64
CA LYS A 47 -4.09 12.43 -3.78
C LYS A 47 -4.90 11.80 -2.63
N SER A 48 -5.37 10.56 -2.79
CA SER A 48 -6.12 9.84 -1.76
C SER A 48 -5.25 9.10 -0.74
N SER A 49 -3.95 8.93 -0.99
CA SER A 49 -3.08 8.16 -0.09
C SER A 49 -2.97 8.80 1.30
N MET A 50 -3.08 7.96 2.33
CA MET A 50 -3.07 8.36 3.74
C MET A 50 -4.17 9.35 4.15
N LYS A 51 -5.20 9.56 3.31
CA LYS A 51 -6.34 10.41 3.64
C LYS A 51 -7.37 9.67 4.49
N PRO A 52 -8.14 10.37 5.35
CA PRO A 52 -9.28 9.76 6.03
C PRO A 52 -10.23 9.12 5.04
N ILE A 53 -10.70 7.92 5.36
CA ILE A 53 -11.63 7.15 4.53
C ILE A 53 -12.71 6.52 5.40
N THR A 54 -13.96 6.59 4.95
CA THR A 54 -15.14 6.03 5.62
C THR A 54 -15.83 5.06 4.68
N ALA A 55 -16.28 3.91 5.20
CA ALA A 55 -17.19 3.03 4.47
C ALA A 55 -18.63 3.40 4.83
N ASN A 56 -19.43 3.70 3.81
CA ASN A 56 -20.84 4.04 3.98
C ASN A 56 -21.73 2.78 4.01
N GLN A 57 -21.16 1.64 3.60
CA GLN A 57 -21.78 0.32 3.68
C GLN A 57 -20.85 -0.70 4.38
N PRO A 58 -21.38 -1.81 4.92
CA PRO A 58 -20.56 -2.80 5.61
C PRO A 58 -19.49 -3.43 4.71
N ILE A 59 -18.31 -3.64 5.28
CA ILE A 59 -17.27 -4.51 4.70
C ILE A 59 -17.58 -5.95 5.12
N ASN A 60 -17.33 -6.92 4.25
CA ASN A 60 -17.43 -8.32 4.61
C ASN A 60 -16.43 -8.66 5.74
N GLU A 61 -16.92 -9.06 6.91
CA GLU A 61 -16.09 -9.27 8.10
C GLU A 61 -15.02 -10.35 7.93
N GLN A 62 -15.31 -11.42 7.16
CA GLN A 62 -14.35 -12.50 6.90
C GLN A 62 -13.10 -12.02 6.15
N TYR A 63 -13.25 -11.01 5.29
CA TYR A 63 -12.17 -10.44 4.48
C TYR A 63 -11.96 -8.95 4.77
N LYS A 64 -12.19 -8.53 6.03
CA LYS A 64 -12.02 -7.14 6.45
C LYS A 64 -10.56 -6.75 6.62
N PHE A 65 -9.72 -7.65 7.16
CA PHE A 65 -8.30 -7.39 7.46
C PHE A 65 -8.09 -6.07 8.21
N LYS A 66 -7.33 -5.12 7.64
CA LYS A 66 -7.11 -3.78 8.19
C LYS A 66 -8.25 -2.80 7.89
N GLY A 67 -9.28 -3.23 7.19
CA GLY A 67 -10.45 -2.45 6.84
C GLY A 67 -10.18 -1.40 5.77
N VAL A 68 -10.97 -0.35 5.80
CA VAL A 68 -11.02 0.74 4.79
C VAL A 68 -9.67 1.37 4.49
N THR A 69 -8.76 1.46 5.47
CA THR A 69 -7.45 2.07 5.30
C THR A 69 -6.59 1.35 4.26
N THR A 70 -6.87 0.07 4.01
CA THR A 70 -6.21 -0.73 2.97
C THR A 70 -6.38 -0.11 1.57
N LEU A 71 -7.48 0.60 1.32
CA LEU A 71 -7.76 1.21 0.01
C LEU A 71 -6.96 2.51 -0.24
N VAL A 72 -6.34 3.07 0.80
CA VAL A 72 -5.60 4.34 0.74
C VAL A 72 -4.18 4.21 1.30
N ASP A 73 -3.70 2.99 1.53
CA ASP A 73 -2.39 2.76 2.14
C ASP A 73 -1.20 2.92 1.19
N GLY A 74 -1.48 3.12 -0.11
CA GLY A 74 -0.49 3.26 -1.17
C GLY A 74 0.09 1.92 -1.64
N LEU A 75 -0.44 0.80 -1.16
CA LEU A 75 0.01 -0.53 -1.52
C LEU A 75 -0.99 -1.21 -2.46
N LYS A 76 -0.48 -1.93 -3.45
CA LYS A 76 -1.32 -2.66 -4.41
C LYS A 76 -1.56 -4.09 -3.98
N GLY A 77 -2.71 -4.60 -4.41
CA GLY A 77 -3.08 -5.99 -4.31
C GLY A 77 -2.12 -6.91 -5.05
N ASN A 78 -1.98 -8.15 -4.55
CA ASN A 78 -1.22 -9.22 -5.20
C ASN A 78 -2.16 -10.35 -5.64
N THR A 79 -1.62 -11.43 -6.19
CA THR A 79 -2.40 -12.56 -6.73
C THR A 79 -3.22 -13.32 -5.68
N SER A 80 -2.99 -13.09 -4.38
CA SER A 80 -3.73 -13.72 -3.29
C SER A 80 -4.69 -12.74 -2.62
N TYR A 81 -5.99 -12.99 -2.76
CA TYR A 81 -7.05 -12.26 -2.04
C TYR A 81 -6.96 -12.41 -0.51
N ARG A 82 -6.19 -13.41 -0.03
CA ARG A 82 -5.98 -13.68 1.40
C ARG A 82 -4.78 -12.97 2.01
N SER A 83 -4.05 -12.18 1.22
CA SER A 83 -2.82 -11.51 1.66
C SER A 83 -3.04 -10.32 2.60
N GLY A 84 -4.29 -9.90 2.79
CA GLY A 84 -4.63 -8.66 3.48
C GLY A 84 -4.37 -7.39 2.67
N ARG A 85 -4.03 -7.52 1.37
CA ARG A 85 -3.95 -6.40 0.42
C ARG A 85 -5.28 -6.08 -0.26
N TRP A 86 -6.31 -6.83 0.10
CA TRP A 86 -7.66 -6.76 -0.47
C TRP A 86 -8.66 -6.73 0.68
N ILE A 87 -9.77 -6.03 0.49
CA ILE A 87 -10.97 -6.15 1.33
C ILE A 87 -12.14 -6.55 0.44
N ALA A 88 -13.15 -7.22 1.01
CA ALA A 88 -14.29 -7.69 0.24
C ALA A 88 -15.60 -7.03 0.66
N PHE A 89 -16.52 -6.98 -0.29
CA PHE A 89 -17.92 -6.61 -0.11
C PHE A 89 -18.76 -7.77 -0.65
N CYS A 90 -19.85 -8.12 0.03
CA CYS A 90 -20.67 -9.27 -0.35
C CYS A 90 -22.13 -9.01 0.03
N GLY A 91 -23.02 -9.03 -0.97
CA GLY A 91 -24.43 -8.67 -0.78
C GLY A 91 -24.70 -7.16 -0.69
N ASN A 92 -23.67 -6.33 -0.88
CA ASN A 92 -23.74 -4.87 -0.92
C ASN A 92 -22.58 -4.31 -1.75
N ASP A 93 -22.70 -3.04 -2.17
CA ASP A 93 -21.69 -2.39 -3.00
C ASP A 93 -20.53 -1.85 -2.15
N MET A 94 -19.39 -1.61 -2.82
CA MET A 94 -18.32 -0.80 -2.25
C MET A 94 -18.73 0.68 -2.31
N ASP A 95 -19.10 1.24 -1.17
CA ASP A 95 -19.45 2.65 -1.02
C ASP A 95 -18.51 3.33 0.00
N MET A 96 -17.67 4.24 -0.52
CA MET A 96 -16.54 4.82 0.20
C MET A 96 -16.49 6.34 0.04
N THR A 97 -16.23 7.05 1.14
CA THR A 97 -15.93 8.48 1.13
C THR A 97 -14.49 8.72 1.56
N ILE A 98 -13.71 9.42 0.73
CA ILE A 98 -12.34 9.84 1.04
C ILE A 98 -12.33 11.35 1.23
N ASP A 99 -11.90 11.82 2.40
CA ASP A 99 -11.75 13.24 2.69
C ASP A 99 -10.35 13.72 2.25
N LEU A 100 -10.29 14.56 1.22
CA LEU A 100 -9.03 15.10 0.72
C LEU A 100 -8.46 16.21 1.62
N GLY A 101 -9.25 16.71 2.59
CA GLY A 101 -8.89 17.74 3.56
C GLY A 101 -8.99 19.17 3.05
N GLU A 102 -8.78 19.40 1.75
CA GLU A 102 -8.92 20.70 1.09
C GLU A 102 -9.54 20.57 -0.30
N SER A 103 -10.06 21.69 -0.84
CA SER A 103 -10.63 21.72 -2.20
C SER A 103 -9.57 21.32 -3.21
N THR A 104 -9.76 20.18 -3.85
CA THR A 104 -8.75 19.52 -4.67
C THR A 104 -9.35 19.12 -6.00
N ASP A 105 -8.81 19.64 -7.10
CA ASP A 105 -9.21 19.19 -8.44
C ASP A 105 -8.82 17.73 -8.67
N ILE A 106 -9.76 16.92 -9.13
CA ILE A 106 -9.55 15.51 -9.49
C ILE A 106 -10.00 15.26 -10.92
N SER A 107 -9.31 14.37 -11.61
CA SER A 107 -9.62 14.03 -13.02
C SER A 107 -9.71 12.53 -13.27
N SER A 108 -9.29 11.70 -12.32
CA SER A 108 -9.35 10.25 -12.46
C SER A 108 -9.42 9.54 -11.12
N VAL A 109 -10.07 8.37 -11.14
CA VAL A 109 -10.11 7.39 -10.05
C VAL A 109 -9.85 6.02 -10.67
N ALA A 110 -9.04 5.20 -10.02
CA ALA A 110 -8.70 3.87 -10.51
C ALA A 110 -8.69 2.86 -9.36
N ILE A 111 -9.26 1.69 -9.60
CA ILE A 111 -9.28 0.56 -8.69
C ILE A 111 -8.78 -0.70 -9.40
N SER A 112 -8.36 -1.69 -8.62
CA SER A 112 -8.03 -3.03 -9.11
C SER A 112 -8.94 -4.02 -8.36
N HIS A 113 -9.26 -5.14 -9.00
CA HIS A 113 -10.08 -6.21 -8.43
C HIS A 113 -9.49 -7.57 -8.80
N VAL A 114 -9.89 -8.61 -8.06
CA VAL A 114 -9.56 -10.03 -8.29
C VAL A 114 -10.84 -10.83 -8.31
#